data_AF-A0A7S0TE23-F1
#
_entry.id   AF-A0A7S0TE23-F1
#
_cell.length_a   1.000
_cell.length_b   1.000
_cell.length_c   1.000
_cell.angle_alpha   90.00
_cell.angle_beta   90.00
_cell.angle_gamma   90.00
#
_symmetry.space_group_name_H-M   'P 1'
#
loop_
_entity.id
_entity.type
_entity.pdbx_description
1 polymer ?
#
loop_
_entity_poly.entity_id
_entity_poly.type
_entity_poly.pdbx_seq_one_letter_code
_entity_poly.pdbx_strand_id
1 'polypeptide(L)'
;QRSSDIFFEGQKGSSSTSNHLRLVGHKKIFIDKAIALGTRFTLSIEIEEAPNDSQEKRRLFHTMIIGVTFHDAHGKEQTTMYISERCCVFIDDKHVAPLTYNNLKGTDVGSEIVFTIENTTECPNIEISHYRNGRMIDHNRGTFVMQKLKQKTGGFAKIFVEQFCGFGEYAVFEHPESNLKQMSTSIRTKENI
;
A
#
# COMPACT_ATOMS: atom_id res chain seq x y z
N GLN A 1 12.92 13.09 4.07
CA GLN A 1 12.97 12.62 5.47
C GLN A 1 11.75 11.73 5.67
N ARG A 2 11.93 10.43 5.92
CA ARG A 2 10.83 9.49 6.21
C ARG A 2 10.36 9.76 7.65
N SER A 3 9.06 9.89 7.89
CA SER A 3 8.53 10.01 9.25
C SER A 3 8.42 8.62 9.89
N SER A 4 8.80 8.49 11.16
CA SER A 4 8.88 7.21 11.90
C SER A 4 7.69 6.94 12.82
N ASP A 5 6.80 7.92 13.00
CA ASP A 5 5.69 7.80 13.95
C ASP A 5 4.46 7.19 13.27
N ILE A 6 4.51 5.87 13.05
CA ILE A 6 3.38 5.08 12.55
C ILE A 6 2.71 4.34 13.71
N PHE A 7 1.38 4.29 13.67
CA PHE A 7 0.54 3.52 14.58
C PHE A 7 -0.19 2.42 13.82
N PHE A 8 -0.49 1.31 14.49
CA PHE A 8 -1.21 0.17 13.92
C PHE A 8 -2.43 -0.15 14.78
N GLU A 9 -3.60 -0.28 14.15
CA GLU A 9 -4.83 -0.59 14.86
C GLU A 9 -4.77 -1.96 15.54
N GLY A 10 -5.22 -2.04 16.79
CA GLY A 10 -5.29 -3.30 17.54
C GLY A 10 -4.02 -3.73 18.27
N GLN A 11 -2.89 -3.02 18.11
CA GLN A 11 -1.71 -3.20 18.96
C GLN A 11 -1.90 -2.48 20.31
N LYS A 12 -2.70 -3.07 21.21
CA LYS A 12 -2.87 -2.57 22.58
C LYS A 12 -1.58 -2.77 23.39
N GLY A 13 -1.02 -1.70 23.95
CA GLY A 13 0.03 -1.75 24.99
C GLY A 13 1.42 -1.27 24.59
N SER A 14 1.62 -0.83 23.35
CA SER A 14 2.87 -0.17 22.92
C SER A 14 2.69 1.34 22.99
N SER A 15 3.21 1.98 24.04
CA SER A 15 3.36 3.44 24.11
C SER A 15 4.49 3.97 23.21
N SER A 16 5.17 3.08 22.47
CA SER A 16 6.20 3.42 21.49
C SER A 16 5.64 3.37 20.08
N THR A 17 5.82 4.46 19.34
CA THR A 17 5.68 4.46 17.89
C THR A 17 6.65 3.43 17.30
N SER A 18 6.17 2.61 16.38
CA SER A 18 6.98 1.63 15.66
C SER A 18 6.60 1.70 14.20
N ASN A 19 7.60 1.85 13.35
CA ASN A 19 7.47 1.67 11.91
C ASN A 19 7.48 0.19 11.50
N HIS A 20 7.70 -0.75 12.43
CA HIS A 20 7.71 -2.19 12.14
C HIS A 20 6.41 -2.87 12.58
N LEU A 21 5.87 -3.69 11.68
CA LEU A 21 4.68 -4.51 11.85
C LEU A 21 5.06 -5.99 11.72
N ARG A 22 4.73 -6.78 12.74
CA ARG A 22 4.93 -8.24 12.73
C ARG A 22 3.58 -8.94 12.76
N LEU A 23 3.34 -9.82 11.79
CA LEU A 23 2.10 -10.58 11.66
C LEU A 23 2.38 -12.09 11.74
N VAL A 24 1.52 -12.79 12.48
CA VAL A 24 1.54 -14.26 12.63
C VAL A 24 0.15 -14.80 12.32
N GLY A 25 0.08 -15.77 11.40
CA GLY A 25 -1.16 -16.37 10.92
C GLY A 25 -1.99 -15.43 10.05
N HIS A 26 -3.31 -15.68 9.97
CA HIS A 26 -4.24 -14.81 9.26
C HIS A 26 -4.58 -13.58 10.09
N LYS A 27 -4.12 -12.40 9.65
CA LYS A 27 -4.40 -11.10 10.27
C LYS A 27 -4.50 -10.00 9.24
N LYS A 28 -5.51 -9.13 9.39
CA LYS A 28 -5.63 -7.82 8.73
C LYS A 28 -5.36 -6.73 9.76
N ILE A 29 -4.37 -5.87 9.48
CA ILE A 29 -4.02 -4.72 10.32
C ILE A 29 -4.11 -3.45 9.49
N PHE A 30 -4.82 -2.46 10.02
CA PHE A 30 -4.83 -1.11 9.48
C PHE A 30 -3.67 -0.29 10.05
N ILE A 31 -3.10 0.55 9.20
CA ILE A 31 -2.27 1.66 9.62
C ILE A 31 -3.21 2.69 10.22
N ASP A 32 -3.00 3.06 11.49
CA ASP A 32 -3.84 3.96 12.28
C ASP A 32 -3.63 5.41 11.83
N LYS A 33 -4.08 5.67 10.60
CA LYS A 33 -4.08 6.95 9.90
C LYS A 33 -5.33 7.03 9.04
N ALA A 34 -6.24 7.91 9.43
CA ALA A 34 -7.37 8.28 8.59
C ALA A 34 -6.94 9.33 7.56
N ILE A 35 -7.03 8.98 6.27
CA ILE A 35 -6.70 9.86 5.16
C ILE A 35 -7.97 10.59 4.74
N ALA A 36 -8.14 11.82 5.21
CA ALA A 36 -9.34 12.62 5.01
C ALA A 36 -9.53 13.03 3.53
N LEU A 37 -10.77 13.28 3.15
CA LEU A 37 -11.09 13.94 1.88
C LEU A 37 -10.41 15.32 1.79
N GLY A 38 -9.92 15.68 0.60
CA GLY A 38 -9.14 16.88 0.34
C GLY A 38 -7.63 16.72 0.57
N THR A 39 -7.14 15.52 0.90
CA THR A 39 -5.72 15.30 1.22
C THR A 39 -5.01 14.44 0.18
N ARG A 40 -3.69 14.60 0.08
CA ARG A 40 -2.80 13.65 -0.56
C ARG A 40 -1.98 12.96 0.52
N PHE A 41 -1.77 11.66 0.37
CA PHE A 41 -1.01 10.89 1.33
C PHE A 41 -0.12 9.88 0.60
N THR A 42 1.15 9.78 1.01
CA THR A 42 2.08 8.82 0.44
C THR A 42 2.74 8.01 1.55
N LEU A 43 2.72 6.69 1.39
CA LEU A 43 3.29 5.75 2.34
C LEU A 43 3.91 4.57 1.62
N SER A 44 5.03 4.09 2.13
CA SER A 44 5.72 2.91 1.64
C SER A 44 5.65 1.78 2.65
N ILE A 45 5.45 0.57 2.16
CA ILE A 45 5.47 -0.67 2.93
C ILE A 45 6.55 -1.55 2.34
N GLU A 46 7.62 -1.74 3.09
CA GLU A 46 8.73 -2.63 2.79
C GLU A 46 8.48 -4.01 3.40
N ILE A 47 8.72 -5.06 2.62
CA ILE A 47 8.61 -6.46 3.04
C ILE A 47 9.99 -6.90 3.50
N GLU A 48 10.19 -6.96 4.82
CA GLU A 48 11.42 -7.41 5.45
C GLU A 48 11.46 -8.94 5.55
N GLU A 49 10.31 -9.55 5.86
CA GLU A 49 10.12 -11.00 5.82
C GLU A 49 8.79 -11.34 5.16
N ALA A 50 8.84 -12.12 4.07
CA ALA A 50 7.65 -12.55 3.34
C ALA A 50 6.99 -13.77 4.01
N PRO A 51 5.65 -13.86 4.04
CA PRO A 51 4.93 -15.01 4.58
C PRO A 51 5.41 -16.33 3.97
N ASN A 52 6.09 -17.14 4.78
CA ASN A 52 6.53 -18.47 4.38
C ASN A 52 5.82 -19.53 5.22
N ASP A 53 4.78 -20.14 4.65
CA ASP A 53 4.26 -21.40 5.17
C ASP A 53 4.55 -22.53 4.18
N SER A 54 5.33 -23.50 4.62
CA SER A 54 5.80 -24.63 3.81
C SER A 54 4.69 -25.63 3.48
N GLN A 55 3.52 -25.56 4.15
CA GLN A 55 2.41 -26.50 3.93
C GLN A 55 1.11 -25.86 3.42
N GLU A 56 0.82 -24.58 3.72
CA GLU A 56 -0.46 -23.93 3.35
C GLU A 56 -0.49 -23.25 1.97
N LYS A 57 0.68 -23.04 1.33
CA LYS A 57 0.79 -22.37 0.01
C LYS A 57 -0.08 -22.97 -1.11
N ARG A 58 -0.53 -24.21 -0.98
CA ARG A 58 -1.31 -24.90 -2.03
C ARG A 58 -2.81 -24.61 -2.01
N ARG A 59 -3.36 -23.97 -0.97
CA ARG A 59 -4.82 -23.75 -0.84
C ARG A 59 -5.26 -22.30 -0.88
N LEU A 60 -4.36 -21.35 -0.61
CA LEU A 60 -4.69 -19.93 -0.55
C LEU A 60 -4.46 -19.25 -1.90
N PHE A 61 -5.39 -18.36 -2.28
CA PHE A 61 -5.29 -17.57 -3.51
C PHE A 61 -4.22 -16.46 -3.38
N HIS A 62 -4.03 -15.95 -2.15
CA HIS A 62 -3.04 -14.94 -1.77
C HIS A 62 -2.35 -15.33 -0.47
N THR A 63 -1.06 -15.02 -0.33
CA THR A 63 -0.35 -15.12 0.96
C THR A 63 -0.37 -13.79 1.71
N MET A 64 -0.42 -12.68 0.97
CA MET A 64 -0.42 -11.32 1.48
C MET A 64 -1.12 -10.41 0.46
N ILE A 65 -1.88 -9.44 0.96
CA ILE A 65 -2.35 -8.30 0.21
C ILE A 65 -2.03 -7.01 0.96
N ILE A 66 -1.80 -5.94 0.22
CA ILE A 66 -1.61 -4.59 0.76
C ILE A 66 -2.57 -3.68 0.03
N GLY A 67 -3.32 -2.85 0.76
CA GLY A 67 -4.40 -2.12 0.14
C GLY A 67 -4.87 -0.89 0.90
N VAL A 68 -5.94 -0.31 0.34
CA VAL A 68 -6.62 0.87 0.85
C VAL A 68 -8.11 0.55 0.92
N THR A 69 -8.71 0.78 2.07
CA THR A 69 -10.15 0.71 2.27
C THR A 69 -10.72 2.11 2.44
N PHE A 70 -11.83 2.39 1.76
CA PHE A 70 -12.56 3.65 1.85
C PHE A 70 -13.79 3.49 2.72
N HIS A 71 -13.98 4.44 3.61
CA HIS A 71 -15.07 4.46 4.58
C HIS A 71 -15.92 5.73 4.41
N ASP A 72 -17.20 5.62 4.74
CA ASP A 72 -18.07 6.80 4.89
C ASP A 72 -17.86 7.51 6.24
N ALA A 73 -18.62 8.58 6.48
CA ALA A 73 -18.55 9.36 7.72
C ALA A 73 -18.93 8.57 8.98
N HIS A 74 -19.57 7.41 8.83
CA HIS A 74 -19.95 6.53 9.93
C HIS A 74 -18.95 5.37 10.11
N GLY A 75 -17.86 5.36 9.35
CA GLY A 75 -16.85 4.30 9.37
C GLY A 75 -17.25 3.04 8.59
N LYS A 76 -18.38 3.06 7.87
CA LYS A 76 -18.80 1.91 7.06
C LYS A 76 -17.94 1.82 5.81
N GLU A 77 -17.31 0.66 5.62
CA GLU A 77 -16.56 0.32 4.41
C GLU A 77 -17.46 0.43 3.16
N GLN A 78 -16.96 1.13 2.14
CA GLN A 78 -17.64 1.35 0.86
C GLN A 78 -16.96 0.57 -0.26
N THR A 79 -15.63 0.62 -0.30
CA THR A 79 -14.82 0.04 -1.38
C THR A 79 -13.43 -0.28 -0.86
N THR A 80 -12.85 -1.38 -1.34
CA THR A 80 -11.49 -1.78 -1.01
C THR A 80 -10.70 -2.01 -2.30
N MET A 81 -9.50 -1.43 -2.38
CA MET A 81 -8.53 -1.72 -3.43
C MET A 81 -7.28 -2.34 -2.82
N TYR A 82 -6.74 -3.40 -3.41
CA TYR A 82 -5.47 -3.96 -2.95
C TYR A 82 -4.61 -4.48 -4.10
N ILE A 83 -3.31 -4.58 -3.83
CA ILE A 83 -2.36 -5.33 -4.63
C ILE A 83 -1.99 -6.61 -3.89
N SER A 84 -1.95 -7.73 -4.63
CA SER A 84 -1.55 -9.02 -4.08
C SER A 84 -0.04 -9.26 -4.16
N GLU A 85 0.43 -10.34 -3.55
CA GLU A 85 1.82 -10.78 -3.63
C GLU A 85 2.30 -11.05 -5.07
N ARG A 86 1.37 -11.22 -6.01
CA ARG A 86 1.65 -11.41 -7.44
C ARG A 86 1.64 -10.11 -8.22
N CYS A 87 1.56 -8.97 -7.54
CA CYS A 87 1.42 -7.65 -8.13
C CYS A 87 0.18 -7.49 -9.04
N CYS A 88 -0.89 -8.22 -8.71
CA CYS A 88 -2.20 -8.03 -9.34
C CYS A 88 -3.05 -7.08 -8.49
N VAL A 89 -3.75 -6.15 -9.14
CA VAL A 89 -4.60 -5.16 -8.49
C VAL A 89 -6.06 -5.59 -8.56
N PHE A 90 -6.75 -5.48 -7.43
CA PHE A 90 -8.14 -5.84 -7.23
C PHE A 90 -8.91 -4.66 -6.66
N ILE A 91 -10.18 -4.53 -7.07
CA ILE A 91 -11.15 -3.60 -6.47
C ILE A 91 -12.38 -4.43 -6.09
N ASP A 92 -12.78 -4.42 -4.83
CA ASP A 92 -13.89 -5.22 -4.28
C ASP A 92 -13.80 -6.69 -4.71
N ASP A 93 -12.61 -7.28 -4.52
CA ASP A 93 -12.25 -8.66 -4.90
C ASP A 93 -12.33 -9.01 -6.38
N LYS A 94 -12.55 -8.01 -7.25
CA LYS A 94 -12.52 -8.18 -8.70
C LYS A 94 -11.16 -7.80 -9.22
N HIS A 95 -10.52 -8.73 -9.91
CA HIS A 95 -9.27 -8.47 -10.62
C HIS A 95 -9.47 -7.36 -11.65
N VAL A 96 -8.65 -6.31 -11.56
CA VAL A 96 -8.69 -5.16 -12.47
C VAL A 96 -7.59 -5.30 -13.52
N ALA A 97 -6.33 -5.36 -13.08
CA ALA A 97 -5.16 -5.48 -13.93
C ALA A 97 -3.93 -5.91 -13.10
N PRO A 98 -2.91 -6.54 -13.72
CA PRO A 98 -1.57 -6.55 -13.14
C PRO A 98 -1.02 -5.11 -13.04
N LEU A 99 -0.12 -4.87 -12.09
CA LEU A 99 0.54 -3.56 -11.93
C LEU A 99 1.33 -3.15 -13.17
N THR A 100 1.93 -4.14 -13.85
CA THR A 100 2.52 -3.98 -15.19
C THR A 100 2.29 -5.23 -16.03
N TYR A 101 2.15 -5.04 -17.34
CA TYR A 101 2.11 -6.16 -18.29
C TYR A 101 3.51 -6.52 -18.83
N ASN A 102 4.52 -5.66 -18.67
CA ASN A 102 5.82 -5.81 -19.32
C ASN A 102 6.83 -6.60 -18.49
N ASN A 103 6.82 -6.44 -17.16
CA ASN A 103 7.79 -7.02 -16.25
C ASN A 103 7.19 -7.27 -14.85
N LEU A 104 6.17 -8.12 -14.78
CA LEU A 104 5.52 -8.44 -13.52
C LEU A 104 6.47 -9.23 -12.61
N LYS A 105 6.81 -8.65 -11.46
CA LYS A 105 7.60 -9.29 -10.41
C LYS A 105 6.74 -9.33 -9.16
N GLY A 106 6.60 -10.52 -8.57
CA GLY A 106 5.90 -10.65 -7.29
C GLY A 106 6.60 -9.88 -6.17
N THR A 107 5.86 -9.65 -5.10
CA THR A 107 6.38 -9.06 -3.87
C THR A 107 6.98 -10.16 -3.00
N ASP A 108 8.20 -9.92 -2.54
CA ASP A 108 8.99 -10.81 -1.70
C ASP A 108 9.98 -9.95 -0.90
N VAL A 109 10.81 -10.57 -0.06
CA VAL A 109 11.84 -9.89 0.75
C VAL A 109 12.62 -8.85 -0.08
N GLY A 110 12.72 -7.64 0.48
CA GLY A 110 13.36 -6.48 -0.15
C GLY A 110 12.49 -5.73 -1.16
N SER A 111 11.21 -6.11 -1.30
CA SER A 111 10.23 -5.33 -2.06
C SER A 111 9.67 -4.19 -1.22
N GLU A 112 9.45 -3.04 -1.85
CA GLU A 112 8.78 -1.88 -1.26
C GLU A 112 7.60 -1.50 -2.15
N ILE A 113 6.40 -1.47 -1.58
CA ILE A 113 5.17 -1.01 -2.25
C ILE A 113 4.86 0.39 -1.75
N VAL A 114 4.82 1.34 -2.66
CA VAL A 114 4.51 2.74 -2.37
C VAL A 114 3.09 3.03 -2.83
N PHE A 115 2.23 3.41 -1.89
CA PHE A 115 0.91 3.94 -2.15
C PHE A 115 0.96 5.46 -2.13
N THR A 116 0.44 6.09 -3.18
CA THR A 116 0.08 7.51 -3.18
C THR A 116 -1.41 7.62 -3.39
N ILE A 117 -2.11 8.13 -2.38
CA ILE A 117 -3.56 8.29 -2.36
C ILE A 117 -3.84 9.78 -2.56
N GLU A 118 -4.40 10.12 -3.70
CA GLU A 118 -4.93 11.46 -3.97
C GLU A 118 -6.42 11.45 -3.66
N ASN A 119 -6.75 11.71 -2.39
CA ASN A 119 -8.12 11.74 -1.89
C ASN A 119 -8.71 13.15 -2.04
N THR A 120 -8.61 13.76 -3.22
CA THR A 120 -8.93 15.18 -3.44
C THR A 120 -10.29 15.42 -4.12
N THR A 121 -10.93 14.36 -4.59
CA THR A 121 -12.17 14.39 -5.38
C THR A 121 -13.17 13.35 -4.89
N GLU A 122 -14.43 13.40 -5.33
CA GLU A 122 -15.43 12.36 -5.02
C GLU A 122 -14.96 10.95 -5.47
N CYS A 123 -14.15 10.89 -6.53
CA CYS A 123 -13.50 9.69 -7.03
C CYS A 123 -11.99 9.78 -6.74
N PRO A 124 -11.47 9.12 -5.69
CA PRO A 124 -10.05 9.17 -5.36
C PRO A 124 -9.19 8.44 -6.41
N ASN A 125 -7.95 8.89 -6.56
CA ASN A 125 -6.93 8.20 -7.35
C ASN A 125 -5.93 7.53 -6.43
N ILE A 126 -5.53 6.31 -6.77
CA ILE A 126 -4.51 5.57 -6.05
C ILE A 126 -3.42 5.18 -7.03
N GLU A 127 -2.23 5.71 -6.78
CA GLU A 127 -1.03 5.28 -7.48
C GLU A 127 -0.30 4.25 -6.64
N ILE A 128 0.08 3.15 -7.27
CA ILE A 128 0.90 2.09 -6.70
C ILE A 128 2.21 2.05 -7.48
N SER A 129 3.33 2.02 -6.77
CA SER A 129 4.66 1.78 -7.34
C SER A 129 5.35 0.64 -6.61
N HIS A 130 6.03 -0.24 -7.35
CA HIS A 130 6.81 -1.34 -6.77
C HIS A 130 8.30 -1.13 -7.00
N TYR A 131 9.03 -1.14 -5.89
CA TYR A 131 10.48 -1.06 -5.83
C TYR A 131 11.04 -2.38 -5.31
N ARG A 132 12.27 -2.69 -5.69
CA ARG A 132 13.05 -3.79 -5.12
C ARG A 132 14.45 -3.30 -4.80
N ASN A 133 14.90 -3.49 -3.57
CA ASN A 133 16.20 -3.05 -3.08
C ASN A 133 16.45 -1.55 -3.38
N GLY A 134 15.43 -0.72 -3.13
CA GLY A 134 15.48 0.74 -3.36
C GLY A 134 15.44 1.19 -4.82
N ARG A 135 15.25 0.29 -5.79
CA ARG A 135 15.13 0.64 -7.22
C ARG A 135 13.72 0.34 -7.72
N MET A 136 13.11 1.30 -8.43
CA MET A 136 11.83 1.08 -9.08
C MET A 136 12.00 -0.03 -10.11
N ILE A 137 11.09 -1.01 -10.12
CA ILE A 137 11.10 -2.02 -11.18
C ILE A 137 10.50 -1.38 -12.44
N ASP A 138 11.17 -1.54 -13.58
CA ASP A 138 10.75 -0.93 -14.84
C ASP A 138 9.27 -1.18 -15.13
N HIS A 139 8.55 -0.09 -15.40
CA HIS A 139 7.11 -0.07 -15.69
C HIS A 139 6.18 -0.57 -14.58
N ASN A 140 6.65 -0.81 -13.35
CA ASN A 140 5.80 -1.20 -12.22
C ASN A 140 5.27 0.01 -11.43
N ARG A 141 4.56 0.87 -12.15
CA ARG A 141 3.79 1.98 -11.61
C ARG A 141 2.45 2.04 -12.31
N GLY A 142 1.37 2.08 -11.54
CA GLY A 142 0.01 2.17 -12.07
C GLY A 142 -0.84 3.14 -11.26
N THR A 143 -1.74 3.84 -11.93
CA THR A 143 -2.73 4.74 -11.31
C THR A 143 -4.13 4.18 -11.55
N PHE A 144 -4.88 4.05 -10.46
CA PHE A 144 -6.21 3.46 -10.44
C PHE A 144 -7.20 4.50 -9.93
N VAL A 145 -8.20 4.81 -10.76
CA VAL A 145 -9.27 5.75 -10.43
C VAL A 145 -10.44 4.98 -9.85
N MET A 146 -10.89 5.36 -8.65
CA MET A 146 -12.00 4.70 -7.96
C MET A 146 -13.35 5.20 -8.48
N GLN A 147 -13.63 5.00 -9.78
CA GLN A 147 -14.77 5.61 -10.50
C GLN A 147 -16.15 5.29 -9.92
N LYS A 148 -16.29 4.15 -9.24
CA LYS A 148 -17.56 3.71 -8.63
C LYS A 148 -17.76 4.22 -7.21
N LEU A 149 -16.72 4.77 -6.60
CA LEU A 149 -16.77 5.37 -5.28
C LEU A 149 -17.09 6.86 -5.44
N LYS A 150 -18.14 7.32 -4.76
CA LYS A 150 -18.45 8.74 -4.60
C LYS A 150 -18.37 9.09 -3.12
N GLN A 151 -17.21 9.57 -2.69
CA GLN A 151 -17.02 9.94 -1.29
C GLN A 151 -17.84 11.17 -0.93
N LYS A 152 -18.50 11.11 0.22
CA LYS A 152 -19.23 12.22 0.81
C LYS A 152 -18.38 12.87 1.91
N THR A 153 -18.76 14.08 2.31
CA THR A 153 -18.15 14.78 3.46
C THR A 153 -18.05 13.86 4.67
N GLY A 154 -16.88 13.85 5.31
CA GLY A 154 -16.56 12.98 6.44
C GLY A 154 -16.05 11.59 6.07
N GLY A 155 -16.08 11.21 4.78
CA GLY A 155 -15.43 9.99 4.31
C GLY A 155 -13.90 10.06 4.40
N PHE A 156 -13.28 8.91 4.58
CA PHE A 156 -11.83 8.78 4.74
C PHE A 156 -11.33 7.45 4.15
N ALA A 157 -10.02 7.34 3.95
CA ALA A 157 -9.36 6.10 3.54
C ALA A 157 -8.42 5.61 4.64
N LYS A 158 -8.19 4.29 4.70
CA LYS A 158 -7.20 3.65 5.57
C LYS A 158 -6.39 2.63 4.77
N ILE A 159 -5.07 2.64 4.98
CA ILE A 159 -4.17 1.64 4.38
C ILE A 159 -4.12 0.42 5.30
N PHE A 160 -4.03 -0.78 4.73
CA PHE A 160 -3.91 -2.02 5.49
C PHE A 160 -2.87 -2.97 4.87
N VAL A 161 -2.38 -3.87 5.73
CA VAL A 161 -1.67 -5.09 5.36
C VAL A 161 -2.51 -6.26 5.86
N GLU A 162 -2.82 -7.20 4.98
CA GLU A 162 -3.47 -8.46 5.34
C GLU A 162 -2.60 -9.64 4.92
N GLN A 163 -2.28 -10.48 5.89
CA GLN A 163 -1.53 -11.71 5.72
C GLN A 163 -2.46 -12.88 5.98
N PHE A 164 -2.40 -13.93 5.16
CA PHE A 164 -3.30 -15.09 5.28
C PHE A 164 -2.67 -16.29 5.97
N CYS A 165 -1.34 -16.38 6.04
CA CYS A 165 -0.62 -17.50 6.65
C CYS A 165 0.79 -17.11 7.11
N GLY A 166 1.46 -18.02 7.80
CA GLY A 166 2.89 -17.91 8.13
C GLY A 166 3.26 -16.75 9.06
N PHE A 167 4.53 -16.34 8.97
CA PHE A 167 5.12 -15.20 9.66
C PHE A 167 5.56 -14.17 8.62
N GLY A 168 5.28 -12.89 8.87
CA GLY A 168 5.74 -11.79 8.02
C GLY A 168 6.10 -10.56 8.83
N GLU A 169 7.08 -9.81 8.34
CA GLU A 169 7.58 -8.57 8.93
C GLU A 169 7.60 -7.47 7.87
N TYR A 170 7.05 -6.31 8.23
CA TYR A 170 6.85 -5.18 7.33
C TYR A 170 7.34 -3.88 7.98
N ALA A 171 8.10 -3.08 7.25
CA ALA A 171 8.46 -1.74 7.66
C ALA A 171 7.63 -0.69 6.90
N VAL A 172 7.10 0.29 7.63
CA VAL A 172 6.11 1.23 7.14
C VAL A 172 6.62 2.65 7.31
N PHE A 173 6.61 3.44 6.25
CA PHE A 173 7.15 4.80 6.28
C PHE A 173 6.19 5.79 5.60
N GLU A 174 5.83 6.86 6.31
CA GLU A 174 5.10 8.00 5.74
C GLU A 174 6.10 8.95 5.05
N HIS A 175 5.73 9.37 3.83
CA HIS A 175 6.50 10.33 3.05
C HIS A 175 5.82 11.70 3.11
N PRO A 176 6.45 12.72 3.72
CA PRO A 176 5.88 14.06 3.73
C PRO A 176 5.76 14.60 2.30
N GLU A 177 4.69 15.36 2.04
CA GLU A 177 4.31 15.89 0.71
C GLU A 177 5.42 16.70 0.01
N SER A 178 6.48 17.11 0.71
CA SER A 178 7.50 18.05 0.25
C SER A 178 8.58 17.49 -0.69
N ASN A 179 8.65 16.19 -1.02
CA ASN A 179 9.82 15.63 -1.73
C ASN A 179 9.62 15.02 -3.14
N LEU A 180 8.41 14.99 -3.71
CA LEU A 180 8.23 14.40 -5.06
C LEU A 180 8.68 15.30 -6.23
N LYS A 181 8.93 16.60 -6.00
CA LYS A 181 9.52 17.49 -7.03
C LYS A 181 11.01 17.24 -7.28
N GLN A 182 11.75 16.64 -6.35
CA GLN A 182 13.18 16.37 -6.51
C GLN A 182 13.50 15.00 -7.14
N MET A 183 12.59 14.01 -7.06
CA MET A 183 12.81 12.71 -7.73
C MET A 183 12.54 12.74 -9.24
N SER A 184 11.75 13.71 -9.73
CA SER A 184 11.49 13.89 -11.17
C SER A 184 12.54 14.78 -11.89
N THR A 185 13.34 15.55 -11.16
CA THR A 185 14.36 16.44 -11.75
C THR A 185 15.71 15.75 -11.95
N SER A 186 16.04 14.70 -11.19
CA SER A 186 17.31 13.97 -11.36
C SER A 186 17.38 13.05 -12.59
N ILE A 187 16.28 12.88 -13.32
CA ILE A 187 16.24 12.10 -14.58
C ILE A 187 16.42 13.02 -15.81
N ARG A 188 16.17 14.33 -15.70
CA ARG A 188 16.25 15.26 -16.86
C ARG A 188 17.61 15.90 -17.11
N THR A 189 18.63 15.62 -16.32
CA THR A 189 19.97 16.25 -16.48
C THR A 189 21.02 15.32 -17.10
N LYS A 190 20.64 14.15 -17.65
CA LYS A 190 21.58 13.23 -18.33
C LYS A 190 21.35 13.07 -19.84
N GLU A 191 20.54 13.90 -20.47
CA GLU A 191 20.33 13.89 -21.93
C GLU A 191 20.80 15.16 -22.64
N ASN A 192 21.74 15.92 -22.07
CA ASN A 192 22.42 17.00 -22.79
C ASN A 192 23.88 17.14 -22.31
N ILE A 193 24.73 16.21 -22.75
CA ILE A 193 26.17 16.44 -23.01
C ILE A 193 26.51 15.71 -24.31
#